data_AF-A0A143XJF3-F1
#
_entry.id   AF-A0A143XJF3-F1
#
_cell.length_a   1.000
_cell.length_b   1.000
_cell.length_c   1.000
_cell.angle_alpha   90.00
_cell.angle_beta   90.00
_cell.angle_gamma   90.00
#
_symmetry.space_group_name_H-M   'P 1'
#
loop_
_entity.id
_entity.type
_entity.pdbx_description
1 polymer ?
#
loop_
_entity_poly.entity_id
_entity_poly.type
_entity_poly.pdbx_seq_one_letter_code
_entity_poly.pdbx_strand_id
1 'polypeptide(L)'
;MNLYSKEKIAATLKIYHQCGSVTTTVRILGYPTKRAFYTWIANDGVSKPEHKPFKLINSLEHPHNPLIEVKTDAIHRCFEQGKSIKSVSEGISYTRTSIYSWRKKYLLGGNAALMNNKNIKLGILAEGRSASTPDLAQLQA
;
A
#
# COMPACT_ATOMS: atom_id res chain seq x y z
N MET A 1 -13.10 -5.46 4.01
CA MET A 1 -14.14 -4.70 3.28
C MET A 1 -15.40 -4.69 4.12
N ASN A 2 -15.92 -3.51 4.46
CA ASN A 2 -17.24 -3.43 5.12
C ASN A 2 -18.31 -3.58 4.03
N LEU A 3 -19.12 -4.63 4.13
CA LEU A 3 -20.19 -4.94 3.16
C LEU A 3 -21.36 -3.93 3.20
N TYR A 4 -21.40 -3.08 4.23
CA TYR A 4 -22.49 -2.15 4.51
C TYR A 4 -22.04 -0.69 4.31
N SER A 5 -22.95 0.15 3.79
CA SER A 5 -22.71 1.58 3.64
C SER A 5 -22.53 2.27 5.00
N LYS A 6 -21.80 3.39 5.01
CA LYS A 6 -21.58 4.20 6.23
C LYS A 6 -22.90 4.65 6.86
N GLU A 7 -23.89 4.98 6.03
CA GLU A 7 -25.24 5.37 6.45
C GLU A 7 -25.96 4.25 7.19
N LYS A 8 -25.90 3.01 6.68
CA LYS A 8 -26.50 1.85 7.36
C LYS A 8 -25.84 1.60 8.72
N ILE A 9 -24.52 1.74 8.80
CA ILE A 9 -23.78 1.58 10.06
C ILE A 9 -24.23 2.66 11.07
N ALA A 10 -24.30 3.93 10.65
CA ALA A 10 -24.72 5.03 11.51
C ALA A 10 -26.17 4.86 12.00
N ALA A 11 -27.10 4.47 11.13
CA ALA A 11 -28.49 4.19 11.51
C ALA A 11 -28.60 3.02 12.50
N THR A 12 -27.82 1.96 12.29
CA THR A 12 -27.78 0.79 13.20
C THR A 12 -27.27 1.20 14.59
N LEU A 13 -26.18 1.97 14.65
CA LEU A 13 -25.64 2.49 15.91
C LEU A 13 -26.63 3.41 16.63
N LYS A 14 -27.35 4.27 15.90
CA LYS A 14 -28.39 5.15 16.47
C LYS A 14 -29.49 4.36 17.18
N ILE A 15 -29.99 3.28 16.57
CA ILE A 15 -31.02 2.42 17.17
C ILE A 15 -30.46 1.68 18.38
N TYR A 16 -29.20 1.24 18.33
CA TYR A 16 -28.56 0.62 19.49
C TYR A 16 -28.39 1.58 20.67
N HIS A 17 -28.02 2.84 20.45
CA HIS A 17 -27.97 3.84 21.52
C HIS A 17 -29.35 4.12 22.14
N GLN A 18 -30.43 3.95 21.37
CA GLN A 18 -31.80 4.07 21.89
C GLN A 18 -32.25 2.84 22.67
N CYS A 19 -31.96 1.62 22.17
CA CYS A 19 -32.47 0.38 22.75
C CYS A 19 -31.53 -0.30 23.76
N GLY A 20 -30.24 0.05 23.76
CA GLY A 20 -29.20 -0.54 24.62
C GLY A 20 -28.90 -2.03 24.37
N SER A 21 -29.44 -2.65 23.32
CA SER A 21 -29.38 -4.10 23.10
C SER A 21 -29.06 -4.47 21.65
N VAL A 22 -27.91 -5.11 21.47
CA VAL A 22 -27.44 -5.67 20.18
C VAL A 22 -28.47 -6.62 19.57
N THR A 23 -29.04 -7.52 20.37
CA THR A 23 -30.00 -8.53 19.88
C THR A 23 -31.30 -7.87 19.44
N THR A 24 -31.77 -6.87 20.18
CA THR A 24 -32.99 -6.13 19.86
C THR A 24 -32.82 -5.34 18.57
N THR A 25 -31.71 -4.61 18.42
CA THR A 25 -31.40 -3.84 17.21
C THR A 25 -31.30 -4.73 15.97
N VAL A 26 -30.60 -5.87 16.06
CA VAL A 26 -30.50 -6.82 14.92
C VAL A 26 -31.86 -7.42 14.57
N ARG A 27 -32.72 -7.69 15.57
CA ARG A 27 -34.09 -8.19 15.34
C ARG A 27 -34.96 -7.14 14.64
N ILE A 28 -34.86 -5.86 15.02
CA ILE A 28 -35.62 -4.76 14.40
C ILE A 28 -35.18 -4.53 12.94
N LEU A 29 -33.87 -4.55 12.69
CA LEU A 29 -33.33 -4.20 11.37
C LEU A 29 -33.23 -5.39 10.41
N GLY A 30 -33.14 -6.62 10.91
CA GLY A 30 -32.86 -7.82 10.11
C GLY A 30 -31.40 -7.94 9.64
N TYR A 31 -30.54 -7.01 10.04
CA TYR A 31 -29.11 -6.96 9.78
C TYR A 31 -28.43 -6.09 10.86
N PRO A 32 -27.10 -6.03 10.94
CA PRO A 32 -26.11 -6.95 10.39
C PRO A 32 -26.01 -8.24 11.22
N THR A 33 -25.03 -9.10 10.94
CA THR A 33 -24.67 -10.18 11.87
C THR A 33 -24.15 -9.62 13.19
N LYS A 34 -24.36 -10.32 14.31
CA LYS A 34 -23.87 -9.89 15.65
C LYS A 34 -22.38 -9.57 15.64
N ARG A 35 -21.56 -10.37 14.94
CA ARG A 35 -20.11 -10.16 14.82
C ARG A 35 -19.77 -8.83 14.14
N ALA A 36 -20.40 -8.53 13.01
CA ALA A 36 -20.22 -7.24 12.33
C ALA A 36 -20.67 -6.10 13.25
N PHE A 37 -21.77 -6.29 13.98
CA PHE A 37 -22.28 -5.24 14.84
C PHE A 37 -21.36 -4.92 16.03
N TYR A 38 -20.86 -5.93 16.73
CA TYR A 38 -19.87 -5.73 17.79
C TYR A 38 -18.62 -5.01 17.29
N THR A 39 -18.21 -5.29 16.04
CA THR A 39 -17.10 -4.57 15.41
C THR A 39 -17.43 -3.09 15.23
N TRP A 40 -18.66 -2.73 14.84
CA TRP A 40 -19.06 -1.34 14.69
C TRP A 40 -19.15 -0.62 16.03
N ILE A 41 -19.72 -1.26 17.05
CA ILE A 41 -19.79 -0.72 18.42
C ILE A 41 -18.38 -0.46 18.97
N ALA A 42 -17.44 -1.40 18.78
CA ALA A 42 -16.06 -1.23 19.22
C ALA A 42 -15.32 -0.09 18.50
N ASN A 43 -15.79 0.32 17.32
CA ASN A 43 -15.24 1.45 16.56
C ASN A 43 -16.09 2.72 16.67
N ASP A 44 -17.18 2.68 17.44
CA ASP A 44 -18.10 3.81 17.57
C ASP A 44 -17.46 4.91 18.43
N GLY A 45 -17.47 6.15 17.94
CA GLY A 45 -16.78 7.27 18.58
C GLY A 45 -15.25 7.20 18.57
N VAL A 46 -14.63 6.13 18.05
CA VAL A 46 -13.18 6.01 17.94
C VAL A 46 -12.71 6.69 16.65
N SER A 47 -11.98 7.80 16.77
CA SER A 47 -11.22 8.33 15.64
C SER A 47 -10.12 7.33 15.30
N LYS A 48 -10.21 6.72 14.11
CA LYS A 48 -9.10 5.89 13.63
C LYS A 48 -7.90 6.80 13.46
N PRO A 49 -6.73 6.46 14.01
CA PRO A 49 -5.53 7.23 13.74
C PRO A 49 -5.33 7.25 12.22
N GLU A 50 -5.06 8.42 11.66
CA GLU A 50 -4.62 8.48 10.26
C GLU A 50 -3.41 7.57 10.13
N HIS A 51 -3.53 6.57 9.25
CA HIS A 51 -2.37 5.77 8.88
C HIS A 51 -1.35 6.73 8.30
N LYS A 52 -0.14 6.76 8.89
CA LYS A 52 0.97 7.53 8.32
C LYS A 52 1.08 7.15 6.84
N PRO A 53 1.05 8.11 5.91
CA PRO A 53 1.19 7.80 4.50
C PRO A 53 2.49 7.03 4.33
N PHE A 54 2.41 5.90 3.62
CA PHE A 54 3.58 5.11 3.32
C PHE A 54 4.55 6.01 2.52
N LYS A 55 5.70 6.34 3.11
CA LYS A 55 6.76 7.07 2.41
C LYS A 55 7.39 6.10 1.41
N LEU A 56 6.85 6.05 0.20
CA LEU A 56 7.50 5.38 -0.91
C LEU A 56 8.72 6.22 -1.30
N ILE A 57 9.90 5.82 -0.84
CA ILE A 57 11.18 6.45 -1.22
C ILE A 57 11.49 6.00 -2.65
N ASN A 58 10.80 6.58 -3.63
CA ASN A 58 11.14 6.45 -5.04
C ASN A 58 11.64 7.80 -5.53
N SER A 59 12.88 8.13 -5.16
CA SER A 59 13.57 9.33 -5.63
C SER A 59 14.43 9.00 -6.85
N LEU A 60 14.74 10.00 -7.70
CA LEU A 60 15.70 9.83 -8.79
C LEU A 60 17.08 9.40 -8.26
N GLU A 61 17.48 9.91 -7.10
CA GLU A 61 18.76 9.57 -6.46
C GLU A 61 18.73 8.22 -5.72
N HIS A 62 17.54 7.77 -5.32
CA HIS A 62 17.36 6.51 -4.61
C HIS A 62 16.11 5.80 -5.10
N PRO A 63 16.19 5.16 -6.29
CA PRO A 63 15.05 4.47 -6.87
C PRO A 63 14.75 3.23 -6.04
N HIS A 64 13.46 2.93 -5.88
CA HIS A 64 13.03 1.71 -5.19
C HIS A 64 13.62 0.44 -5.84
N ASN A 65 13.84 0.48 -7.15
CA ASN A 65 14.54 -0.55 -7.91
C ASN A 65 15.84 0.03 -8.50
N PRO A 66 17.02 -0.24 -7.89
CA PRO A 66 18.29 0.22 -8.42
C PRO A 66 18.64 -0.43 -9.76
N LEU A 67 19.56 0.23 -10.47
CA LEU A 67 20.27 -0.33 -11.61
C LEU A 67 20.90 -1.68 -11.23
N ILE A 68 21.06 -2.56 -12.24
CA ILE A 68 21.64 -3.88 -12.01
C ILE A 68 23.05 -3.80 -11.42
N GLU A 69 23.84 -2.80 -11.85
CA GLU A 69 25.23 -2.63 -11.43
C GLU A 69 25.35 -2.49 -9.92
N VAL A 70 24.47 -1.71 -9.29
CA VAL A 70 24.40 -1.54 -7.84
C VAL A 70 24.11 -2.88 -7.15
N LYS A 71 23.22 -3.70 -7.73
CA LYS A 71 22.85 -5.01 -7.17
C LYS A 71 24.00 -6.00 -7.27
N THR A 72 24.64 -6.08 -8.44
CA THR A 72 25.76 -7.01 -8.68
C THR A 72 26.98 -6.63 -7.84
N ASP A 73 27.31 -5.34 -7.75
CA ASP A 73 28.40 -4.83 -6.92
C ASP A 73 28.13 -5.08 -5.41
N ALA A 74 26.89 -4.91 -4.96
CA ALA A 74 26.52 -5.28 -3.58
C ALA A 74 26.68 -6.78 -3.30
N ILE A 75 26.27 -7.65 -4.24
CA ILE A 75 26.41 -9.10 -4.10
C ILE A 75 27.90 -9.50 -4.08
N HIS A 76 28.68 -9.03 -5.04
CA HIS A 76 30.11 -9.33 -5.14
C HIS A 76 30.87 -8.91 -3.88
N ARG A 77 30.65 -7.67 -3.40
CA ARG A 77 31.26 -7.18 -2.16
C ARG A 77 30.90 -8.04 -0.94
N CYS A 78 29.63 -8.44 -0.81
CA CYS A 78 29.18 -9.18 0.38
C CYS A 78 29.59 -10.67 0.34
N PHE A 79 29.45 -11.33 -0.80
CA PHE A 79 29.50 -12.79 -0.89
C PHE A 79 30.76 -13.34 -1.55
N GLU A 80 31.51 -12.51 -2.29
CA GLU A 80 32.78 -12.91 -2.89
C GLU A 80 33.96 -12.26 -2.15
N GLN A 81 33.85 -10.97 -1.80
CA GLN A 81 34.88 -10.25 -1.03
C GLN A 81 34.73 -10.36 0.49
N GLY A 82 33.64 -10.95 0.99
CA GLY A 82 33.39 -11.12 2.43
C GLY A 82 33.13 -9.83 3.21
N LYS A 83 32.81 -8.71 2.55
CA LYS A 83 32.48 -7.46 3.25
C LYS A 83 31.17 -7.63 4.04
N SER A 84 31.10 -6.98 5.20
CA SER A 84 29.89 -7.00 6.02
C SER A 84 28.69 -6.43 5.28
N ILE A 85 27.60 -7.22 5.23
CA ILE A 85 26.31 -6.81 4.63
C ILE A 85 25.82 -5.51 5.24
N LYS A 86 26.06 -5.27 6.54
CA LYS A 86 25.71 -4.01 7.21
C LYS A 86 26.43 -2.82 6.56
N SER A 87 27.76 -2.90 6.45
CA SER A 87 28.57 -1.83 5.88
C SER A 87 28.20 -1.55 4.43
N VAL A 88 28.00 -2.61 3.63
CA VAL A 88 27.57 -2.44 2.23
C VAL A 88 26.19 -1.80 2.16
N SER A 89 25.23 -2.25 2.99
CA SER A 89 23.87 -1.71 3.03
C SER A 89 23.82 -0.22 3.35
N GLU A 90 24.63 0.22 4.31
CA GLU A 90 24.75 1.63 4.72
C GLU A 90 25.40 2.46 3.61
N GLY A 91 26.40 1.93 2.91
CA GLY A 91 27.09 2.64 1.82
C GLY A 91 26.27 2.83 0.54
N ILE A 92 25.33 1.93 0.25
CA ILE A 92 24.44 2.03 -0.92
C ILE A 92 23.03 2.56 -0.58
N SER A 93 22.79 2.89 0.69
CA SER A 93 21.49 3.33 1.21
C SER A 93 20.33 2.33 1.03
N TYR A 94 20.61 1.04 0.82
CA TYR A 94 19.59 -0.01 0.71
C TYR A 94 19.59 -0.89 1.96
N THR A 95 18.44 -1.48 2.28
CA THR A 95 18.34 -2.36 3.45
C THR A 95 19.11 -3.67 3.25
N ARG A 96 19.56 -4.29 4.35
CA ARG A 96 20.15 -5.64 4.33
C ARG A 96 19.22 -6.66 3.68
N THR A 97 17.92 -6.54 3.92
CA THR A 97 16.88 -7.39 3.33
C THR A 97 16.85 -7.29 1.81
N SER A 98 17.08 -6.09 1.25
CA SER A 98 17.20 -5.89 -0.20
C SER A 98 18.38 -6.69 -0.77
N ILE A 99 19.55 -6.63 -0.13
CA ILE A 99 20.75 -7.38 -0.54
C ILE A 99 20.50 -8.89 -0.53
N TYR A 100 19.88 -9.42 0.54
CA TYR A 100 19.51 -10.84 0.58
C TYR A 100 18.52 -11.23 -0.51
N SER A 101 17.53 -10.37 -0.78
CA SER A 101 16.55 -10.61 -1.83
C SER A 101 17.20 -10.63 -3.23
N TRP A 102 18.18 -9.76 -3.47
CA TRP A 102 18.96 -9.77 -4.71
C TRP A 102 19.82 -11.03 -4.81
N ARG A 103 20.54 -11.43 -3.76
CA ARG A 103 21.30 -12.69 -3.77
C ARG A 103 20.40 -13.88 -4.10
N LYS A 104 19.22 -13.97 -3.48
CA LYS A 104 18.26 -15.05 -3.74
C LYS A 104 17.86 -15.11 -5.21
N LYS A 105 17.59 -13.95 -5.84
CA LYS A 105 17.28 -13.87 -7.27
C LYS A 105 18.48 -14.22 -8.15
N TYR A 106 19.66 -13.74 -7.79
CA TYR A 106 20.90 -14.04 -8.50
C TYR A 106 21.18 -15.55 -8.50
N LEU A 107 21.00 -16.24 -7.37
CA LEU A 107 21.14 -17.69 -7.31
C LEU A 107 20.11 -18.45 -8.17
N LEU A 108 18.94 -17.85 -8.43
CA LEU A 108 17.90 -18.47 -9.23
C LEU A 108 18.14 -18.33 -10.74
N GLY A 109 18.69 -17.20 -11.21
CA GLY A 109 18.79 -16.92 -12.64
C GLY A 109 19.87 -15.92 -13.03
N GLY A 110 20.92 -15.81 -12.22
CA GLY A 110 22.07 -14.93 -12.45
C GLY A 110 21.69 -13.46 -12.60
N ASN A 111 22.45 -12.74 -13.43
CA ASN A 111 22.26 -11.32 -13.69
C ASN A 111 20.88 -11.02 -14.31
N ALA A 112 20.39 -11.89 -15.19
CA ALA A 112 19.09 -11.69 -15.85
C ALA A 112 17.93 -11.62 -14.84
N ALA A 113 17.98 -12.41 -13.76
CA ALA A 113 16.98 -12.41 -12.71
C ALA A 113 17.03 -11.16 -11.79
N LEU A 114 18.11 -10.37 -11.83
CA LEU A 114 18.24 -9.10 -11.10
C LEU A 114 17.63 -7.92 -11.84
N MET A 115 17.51 -8.02 -13.16
CA MET A 115 16.87 -7.02 -14.00
C MET A 115 15.37 -6.94 -13.68
N ASN A 116 14.82 -5.74 -13.72
CA ASN A 116 13.37 -5.55 -13.67
C ASN A 116 12.91 -4.94 -15.00
N ASN A 117 12.03 -5.66 -15.70
CA ASN A 117 11.48 -5.22 -16.99
C ASN A 117 10.24 -4.31 -16.82
N LYS A 118 9.82 -4.05 -15.58
CA LYS A 118 8.59 -3.30 -15.24
C LYS A 118 8.87 -1.91 -14.67
N ASN A 119 10.03 -1.31 -14.95
CA ASN A 119 10.26 0.08 -14.56
C ASN A 119 9.30 0.98 -15.35
N ILE A 120 8.26 1.48 -14.70
CA ILE A 120 7.47 2.58 -15.23
C ILE A 120 8.44 3.76 -15.34
N LYS A 121 8.66 4.27 -16.56
CA LYS A 121 9.50 5.46 -16.75
C LYS A 121 8.86 6.60 -15.96
N LEU A 122 9.58 7.17 -14.99
CA LEU A 122 9.21 8.45 -14.41
C LEU A 122 9.51 9.52 -15.47
N GLY A 123 8.51 9.82 -16.30
CA GLY A 123 8.52 11.04 -17.10
C GLY A 123 8.04 12.21 -16.25
N ILE A 124 8.56 13.40 -16.54
CA ILE A 124 7.86 14.65 -16.21
C ILE A 124 6.43 14.46 -16.74
N LEU A 125 5.44 14.54 -15.85
CA LEU A 125 4.05 14.58 -16.27
C LEU A 125 3.91 15.80 -17.18
N ALA A 126 3.79 15.57 -18.48
CA ALA A 126 3.32 16.60 -19.38
C ALA A 126 1.97 17.06 -18.82
N GLU A 127 1.84 18.36 -18.61
CA GLU A 127 0.66 18.98 -18.06
C GLU A 127 -0.55 18.42 -18.80
N GLY A 128 -1.44 17.76 -18.06
CA GLY A 128 -2.63 17.15 -18.65
C GLY A 128 -3.36 18.24 -19.43
N ARG A 129 -3.67 17.99 -20.70
CA ARG A 129 -4.53 18.87 -21.47
C ARG A 129 -5.81 19.02 -20.66
N SER A 130 -6.03 20.18 -20.05
CA SER A 130 -7.34 20.53 -19.50
C SER A 130 -8.33 20.26 -20.62
N ALA A 131 -9.19 19.27 -20.43
CA ALA A 131 -10.29 19.05 -21.33
C ALA A 131 -11.04 20.39 -21.38
N SER A 132 -10.92 21.08 -22.51
CA SER A 132 -11.80 22.19 -22.79
C SER A 132 -13.23 21.67 -22.68
N THR A 133 -14.13 22.54 -22.27
CA THR A 133 -15.49 22.26 -21.85
C THR A 133 -16.55 22.18 -22.98
N PRO A 134 -16.36 21.61 -24.20
CA PRO A 134 -17.50 21.27 -25.04
C PRO A 134 -18.02 19.83 -24.86
N ASP A 135 -17.23 18.89 -24.29
CA ASP A 135 -17.61 17.46 -24.30
C ASP A 135 -18.58 17.02 -23.19
N LEU A 136 -18.85 17.87 -22.19
CA LEU A 136 -19.83 17.54 -21.14
C LEU A 136 -21.30 17.69 -21.61
N ALA A 137 -21.53 18.40 -22.72
CA ALA A 137 -22.88 18.72 -23.19
C ALA A 137 -23.55 17.60 -24.01
N GLN A 138 -22.80 16.56 -24.42
CA GLN A 138 -23.34 15.49 -25.27
C GLN A 138 -23.82 14.23 -24.52
N LEU A 139 -23.77 14.21 -23.19
CA LEU A 139 -24.25 13.07 -22.37
C LEU A 139 -25.60 13.29 -21.68
N GLN A 140 -26.32 14.36 -22.03
CA GLN A 140 -27.66 14.65 -21.50
C GLN A 140 -28.76 14.70 -22.59
N ALA A 141 -28.56 14.03 -23.74
CA ALA A 141 -29.60 13.85 -24.75
C ALA A 141 -30.19 12.44 -24.67
#